data_AF-A0A8W8LAW6-F1
#
_entry.id   AF-A0A8W8LAW6-F1
#
_cell.length_a   1.000
_cell.length_b   1.000
_cell.length_c   1.000
_cell.angle_alpha   90.00
_cell.angle_beta   90.00
_cell.angle_gamma   90.00
#
_symmetry.space_group_name_H-M   'P 1'
#
loop_
_entity.id
_entity.type
_entity.pdbx_description
1 polymer ?
#
loop_
_entity_poly.entity_id
_entity_poly.type
_entity_poly.pdbx_seq_one_letter_code
_entity_poly.pdbx_strand_id
1 'polypeptide(L)'
;MADCSHGSETESDDLRKVTDFMCKRGYTEEAIKKVRRDRIDVSAVQNMDDSELSRYIPAFGDRVNLRSLSKPDTGRKAALFDKLRNFAQTEFEDKISIAEMYASISVPRPKMVPVLKTKKMNLQKNHQRT
;
A
#
# COMPACT_ATOMS: atom_id res chain seq x y z
N MET A 1 15.95 16.24 -15.94
CA MET A 1 15.47 16.69 -14.62
C MET A 1 14.34 17.67 -14.90
N ALA A 2 13.13 17.40 -14.44
CA ALA A 2 11.97 18.22 -14.78
C ALA A 2 11.81 19.34 -13.72
N ASP A 3 11.89 20.58 -14.17
CA ASP A 3 11.69 21.78 -13.35
C ASP A 3 10.20 22.00 -13.09
N CYS A 4 9.76 21.74 -11.85
CA CYS A 4 8.44 22.15 -11.37
C CYS A 4 8.49 23.61 -10.91
N SER A 5 8.33 24.53 -11.87
CA SER A 5 8.25 25.97 -11.62
C SER A 5 7.02 26.33 -10.75
N HIS A 6 7.25 27.31 -9.87
CA HIS A 6 6.41 27.72 -8.76
C HIS A 6 5.05 28.30 -9.21
N GLY A 7 3.96 27.75 -8.66
CA GLY A 7 2.60 28.27 -8.78
C GLY A 7 2.27 29.30 -7.69
N SER A 8 1.55 30.34 -8.11
CA SER A 8 1.12 31.54 -7.38
C SER A 8 0.16 31.28 -6.20
N GLU A 9 0.53 31.86 -5.05
CA GLU A 9 -0.20 32.44 -3.89
C GLU A 9 -1.59 31.98 -3.38
N THR A 10 -2.30 31.02 -3.96
CA THR A 10 -3.54 30.46 -3.32
C THR A 10 -3.74 28.96 -3.57
N GLU A 11 -2.66 28.19 -3.67
CA GLU A 11 -2.76 26.73 -3.70
C GLU A 11 -2.80 26.20 -2.27
N SER A 12 -3.88 25.52 -1.89
CA SER A 12 -3.98 24.84 -0.60
C SER A 12 -2.77 23.92 -0.39
N ASP A 13 -2.16 23.98 0.80
CA ASP A 13 -0.96 23.18 1.15
C ASP A 13 -1.14 21.68 0.86
N ASP A 14 -2.38 21.20 0.95
CA ASP A 14 -2.73 19.82 0.66
C ASP A 14 -2.67 19.47 -0.84
N LEU A 15 -3.01 20.40 -1.74
CA LEU A 15 -2.85 20.21 -3.18
C LEU A 15 -1.36 20.15 -3.55
N ARG A 16 -0.52 20.95 -2.88
CA ARG A 16 0.94 20.92 -3.05
C ARG A 16 1.50 19.56 -2.64
N LYS A 17 1.08 19.00 -1.52
CA LYS A 17 1.50 17.65 -1.08
C LYS A 17 1.20 16.57 -2.13
N VAL A 18 0.03 16.61 -2.75
CA VAL A 18 -0.36 15.63 -3.79
C VAL A 18 0.50 15.81 -5.05
N THR A 19 0.66 17.04 -5.52
CA THR A 19 1.44 17.33 -6.73
C THR A 19 2.93 17.04 -6.54
N ASP A 20 3.49 17.34 -5.36
CA ASP A 20 4.86 16.98 -4.99
C ASP A 20 5.06 15.46 -4.93
N PHE A 21 4.08 14.72 -4.41
CA PHE A 21 4.13 13.26 -4.39
C PHE A 21 4.16 12.69 -5.83
N MET A 22 3.32 13.23 -6.71
CA MET A 22 3.31 12.84 -8.13
C MET A 22 4.62 13.22 -8.83
N CYS A 23 5.17 14.40 -8.55
CA CYS A 23 6.46 14.82 -9.10
C CYS A 23 7.58 13.86 -8.67
N LYS A 24 7.68 13.54 -7.37
CA LYS A 24 8.68 12.60 -6.83
C LYS A 24 8.59 11.20 -7.43
N ARG A 25 7.40 10.77 -7.84
CA ARG A 25 7.15 9.47 -8.48
C ARG A 25 7.36 9.51 -10.00
N GLY A 26 7.59 10.68 -10.60
CA GLY A 26 7.87 10.82 -12.02
C GLY A 26 6.63 10.81 -12.92
N TYR A 27 5.48 11.24 -12.41
CA TYR A 27 4.28 11.41 -13.23
C TYR A 27 4.49 12.52 -14.29
N THR A 28 3.79 12.40 -15.42
CA THR A 28 3.86 13.40 -16.49
C THR A 28 3.25 14.73 -16.04
N GLU A 29 3.79 15.83 -16.57
CA GLU A 29 3.29 17.18 -16.28
C GLU A 29 1.80 17.34 -16.66
N GLU A 30 1.32 16.59 -17.65
CA GLU A 30 -0.09 16.56 -18.03
C GLU A 30 -0.99 15.97 -16.93
N ALA A 31 -0.54 14.90 -16.27
CA ALA A 31 -1.25 14.31 -15.14
C ALA A 31 -1.28 15.27 -13.94
N ILE A 32 -0.16 15.95 -13.66
CA ILE A 32 -0.05 16.96 -12.60
C ILE A 32 -0.98 18.16 -12.90
N LYS A 33 -1.00 18.65 -14.14
CA LYS A 33 -1.92 19.72 -14.57
C LYS A 33 -3.38 19.31 -14.45
N LYS A 34 -3.72 18.05 -14.74
CA LYS A 34 -5.09 17.54 -14.58
C LYS A 34 -5.51 17.53 -13.11
N VAL A 35 -4.64 17.04 -12.22
CA VAL A 35 -4.86 17.06 -10.76
C VAL A 35 -5.01 18.49 -10.22
N ARG A 36 -4.20 19.44 -10.69
CA ARG A 36 -4.33 20.87 -10.34
C ARG A 36 -5.64 21.48 -10.84
N ARG A 37 -6.03 21.19 -12.09
CA ARG A 37 -7.27 21.68 -12.70
C ARG A 37 -8.49 21.20 -11.95
N ASP A 38 -8.52 19.91 -11.62
CA ASP A 38 -9.65 19.27 -10.96
C ASP A 38 -9.58 19.43 -9.43
N ARG A 39 -8.59 20.20 -8.92
CA ARG A 39 -8.36 20.51 -7.50
C ARG A 39 -8.38 19.28 -6.60
N ILE A 40 -7.71 18.21 -7.03
CA ILE A 40 -7.63 16.96 -6.27
C ILE A 40 -6.61 17.12 -5.13
N ASP A 41 -7.10 17.54 -3.96
CA ASP A 41 -6.32 17.66 -2.74
C ASP A 41 -6.33 16.38 -1.90
N VAL A 42 -5.64 16.39 -0.76
CA VAL A 42 -5.53 15.25 0.16
C VAL A 42 -6.91 14.76 0.64
N SER A 43 -7.84 15.68 0.88
CA SER A 43 -9.21 15.38 1.31
C SER A 43 -10.01 14.73 0.19
N ALA A 44 -9.91 15.24 -1.03
CA ALA A 44 -10.52 14.64 -2.22
C ALA A 44 -10.01 13.21 -2.43
N VAL A 45 -8.71 12.95 -2.27
CA VAL A 45 -8.13 11.60 -2.38
C VAL A 45 -8.71 10.64 -1.33
N GLN A 46 -9.04 11.12 -0.13
CA GLN A 46 -9.70 10.29 0.88
C GLN A 46 -11.15 9.97 0.52
N ASN A 47 -11.87 10.93 -0.06
CA ASN A 47 -13.30 10.83 -0.33
C ASN A 47 -13.65 10.20 -1.69
N MET A 48 -12.71 10.17 -2.63
CA MET A 48 -12.91 9.56 -3.95
C MET A 48 -12.81 8.04 -3.90
N ASP A 49 -13.51 7.38 -4.83
CA ASP A 49 -13.37 5.94 -5.04
C ASP A 49 -12.07 5.61 -5.78
N ASP A 50 -11.55 4.39 -5.55
CA ASP A 50 -10.32 3.92 -6.20
C ASP A 50 -10.43 3.87 -7.73
N SER A 51 -11.64 3.65 -8.26
CA SER A 51 -11.94 3.68 -9.69
C SER A 51 -11.76 5.08 -10.28
N GLU A 52 -12.23 6.12 -9.58
CA GLU A 52 -12.07 7.51 -10.01
C GLU A 52 -10.62 7.97 -9.85
N LEU A 53 -9.99 7.63 -8.73
CA LEU A 53 -8.60 7.97 -8.47
C LEU A 53 -7.64 7.30 -9.47
N SER A 54 -8.01 6.13 -10.02
CA SER A 54 -7.22 5.47 -11.08
C SER A 54 -7.09 6.29 -12.36
N ARG A 55 -8.02 7.23 -12.62
CA ARG A 55 -7.99 8.12 -13.80
C ARG A 55 -6.91 9.19 -13.72
N TYR A 56 -6.33 9.39 -12.54
CA TYR A 56 -5.25 10.33 -12.26
C TYR A 56 -3.97 9.60 -11.88
N ILE A 57 -4.10 8.56 -11.06
CA ILE A 57 -3.00 7.76 -10.52
C ILE A 57 -3.25 6.29 -10.87
N PRO A 58 -2.76 5.81 -12.02
CA PRO A 58 -3.04 4.45 -12.51
C PRO A 58 -2.44 3.35 -11.63
N ALA A 59 -1.30 3.64 -10.98
CA ALA A 59 -0.63 2.69 -10.10
C ALA A 59 -1.38 2.51 -8.77
N PHE A 60 -1.81 1.28 -8.46
CA PHE A 60 -2.54 0.99 -7.22
C PHE A 60 -1.72 1.29 -5.96
N GLY A 61 -0.43 0.91 -5.95
CA GLY A 61 0.46 1.18 -4.81
C GLY A 61 0.58 2.68 -4.49
N ASP A 62 0.57 3.53 -5.52
CA ASP A 62 0.62 4.98 -5.33
C ASP A 62 -0.68 5.55 -4.79
N ARG A 63 -1.84 5.01 -5.20
CA ARG A 63 -3.14 5.37 -4.61
C ARG A 63 -3.19 5.06 -3.11
N VAL A 64 -2.70 3.89 -2.72
CA VAL A 64 -2.60 3.47 -1.31
C VAL A 64 -1.63 4.38 -0.54
N ASN A 65 -0.46 4.66 -1.12
CA ASN A 65 0.52 5.55 -0.50
C ASN A 65 -0.04 6.96 -0.31
N LEU A 66 -0.74 7.50 -1.31
CA LEU A 66 -1.33 8.83 -1.23
C LEU A 66 -2.41 8.92 -0.14
N ARG A 67 -3.27 7.88 -0.02
CA ARG A 67 -4.22 7.76 1.09
C ARG A 67 -3.53 7.56 2.45
N SER A 68 -2.30 7.07 2.50
CA SER A 68 -1.56 6.91 3.75
C SER A 68 -0.89 8.20 4.22
N LEU A 69 -0.47 9.07 3.29
CA LEU A 69 0.13 10.38 3.57
C LEU A 69 -0.83 11.34 4.30
N SER A 70 -2.12 11.09 4.15
CA SER A 70 -3.19 11.89 4.75
C SER A 70 -3.56 11.48 6.18
N LYS A 71 -3.10 10.30 6.62
CA LYS A 71 -3.38 9.83 7.97
C LYS A 71 -2.35 10.42 8.92
N PRO A 72 -2.76 11.06 10.04
CA PRO A 72 -1.80 11.41 11.08
C PRO A 72 -1.11 10.11 11.52
N ASP A 73 0.22 10.16 11.69
CA ASP A 73 0.97 8.99 12.13
C ASP A 73 0.49 8.60 13.53
N THR A 74 -0.39 7.59 13.59
CA THR A 74 -1.10 7.21 14.83
C THR A 74 -0.20 6.60 15.92
N GLY A 75 1.11 6.81 15.87
CA GLY A 75 2.07 6.29 16.84
C GLY A 75 2.11 4.76 16.93
N ARG A 76 1.27 4.02 16.20
CA ARG A 76 1.26 2.54 16.25
C ARG A 76 2.58 1.94 15.79
N LYS A 77 3.25 2.59 14.83
CA LYS A 77 4.61 2.23 14.45
C LYS A 77 5.57 2.47 15.62
N ALA A 78 5.51 3.65 16.25
CA ALA A 78 6.32 3.95 17.44
C ALA A 78 6.07 2.96 18.58
N ALA A 79 4.81 2.64 18.90
CA ALA A 79 4.43 1.66 19.91
C ALA A 79 4.91 0.23 19.59
N LEU A 80 4.94 -0.16 18.30
CA LEU A 80 5.52 -1.43 17.86
C LEU A 80 7.05 -1.44 18.05
N PHE A 81 7.72 -0.35 17.66
CA PHE A 81 9.17 -0.20 17.84
C PHE A 81 9.57 -0.13 19.31
N ASP A 82 8.77 0.50 20.16
CA ASP A 82 9.00 0.54 21.61
C ASP A 82 8.78 -0.84 22.23
N LYS A 83 7.76 -1.61 21.80
CA LYS A 83 7.60 -3.01 22.20
C LYS A 83 8.79 -3.88 21.79
N LEU A 84 9.30 -3.70 20.56
CA LEU A 84 10.51 -4.37 20.07
C LEU A 84 11.75 -3.99 20.86
N ARG A 85 11.91 -2.71 21.19
CA ARG A 85 13.03 -2.20 22.00
C ARG A 85 12.99 -2.76 23.42
N ASN A 86 11.81 -2.82 24.03
CA ASN A 86 11.62 -3.42 25.35
C ASN A 86 11.91 -4.93 25.35
N PHE A 87 11.50 -5.65 24.29
CA PHE A 87 11.84 -7.06 24.12
C PHE A 87 13.34 -7.32 23.93
N ALA A 88 14.06 -6.39 23.29
CA ALA A 88 15.50 -6.50 23.09
C ALA A 88 16.31 -6.07 24.33
N GLN A 89 15.70 -5.32 25.26
CA GLN A 89 16.33 -4.83 26.50
C GLN A 89 16.00 -5.68 27.73
N THR A 90 15.00 -6.55 27.68
CA THR A 90 14.81 -7.58 28.70
C THR A 90 15.99 -8.56 28.64
N GLU A 91 16.97 -8.32 29.50
CA GLU A 91 17.98 -9.28 29.92
C GLU A 91 17.28 -10.61 30.23
N PHE A 92 17.61 -11.65 29.47
CA PHE A 92 17.23 -13.03 29.75
C PHE A 92 17.94 -13.47 31.06
N GLU A 93 17.35 -13.21 32.22
CA GLU A 93 17.85 -13.81 33.47
C GLU A 93 17.63 -15.33 33.52
N ASP A 94 16.75 -15.87 32.67
CA ASP A 94 16.64 -17.31 32.47
C ASP A 94 17.39 -17.72 31.20
N LYS A 95 18.46 -18.48 31.40
CA LYS A 95 19.29 -19.11 30.36
C LYS A 95 18.54 -20.21 29.61
N ILE A 96 17.35 -19.92 29.08
CA ILE A 96 16.70 -20.79 28.10
C ILE A 96 17.34 -20.46 26.76
N SER A 97 18.07 -21.43 26.22
CA SER A 97 18.68 -21.30 24.89
C SER A 97 17.58 -21.01 23.87
N ILE A 98 17.87 -20.16 22.88
CA ILE A 98 16.98 -19.90 21.74
C ILE A 98 16.47 -21.23 21.14
N ALA A 99 17.29 -22.29 21.17
CA ALA A 99 16.91 -23.63 20.73
C ALA A 99 15.75 -24.26 21.53
N GLU A 100 15.69 -24.06 22.85
CA GLU A 100 14.59 -24.55 23.69
C GLU A 100 13.30 -23.76 23.45
N MET A 101 13.39 -22.44 23.25
CA MET A 101 12.23 -21.62 22.89
C MET A 101 11.57 -22.10 21.58
N TYR A 102 12.37 -22.41 20.54
CA TYR A 102 11.84 -22.95 19.29
C TYR A 102 11.28 -24.38 19.42
N ALA A 103 11.75 -25.17 20.38
CA ALA A 103 11.20 -26.50 20.67
C ALA A 103 9.80 -26.43 21.28
N SER A 104 9.49 -25.41 22.09
CA SER A 104 8.15 -25.22 22.68
C SER A 104 7.11 -24.68 21.69
N ILE A 105 7.54 -23.99 20.62
CA ILE A 105 6.66 -23.39 19.59
C ILE A 105 6.44 -24.36 18.41
N SER A 106 6.99 -25.59 18.49
CA SER A 106 6.77 -26.69 17.55
C SER A 106 5.29 -27.15 17.56
N VAL A 107 4.41 -26.33 16.97
CA VAL A 107 3.07 -26.77 16.57
C VAL A 107 3.22 -27.87 15.52
N PRO A 108 2.54 -29.02 15.67
CA PRO A 108 2.58 -30.07 14.65
C PRO A 108 2.11 -29.49 13.33
N ARG A 109 2.95 -29.59 12.30
CA ARG A 109 2.61 -29.14 10.95
C ARG A 109 1.30 -29.84 10.53
N PRO A 110 0.27 -29.12 10.07
CA PRO A 110 -0.90 -29.75 9.51
C PRO A 110 -0.46 -30.65 8.35
N LYS A 111 -0.87 -31.92 8.38
CA LYS A 111 -0.60 -32.85 7.28
C LYS A 111 -1.24 -32.27 6.02
N MET A 112 -0.41 -31.89 5.04
CA MET A 112 -0.91 -31.48 3.73
C MET A 112 -1.64 -32.66 3.11
N VAL A 113 -2.96 -32.55 2.96
CA VAL A 113 -3.71 -33.46 2.11
C VAL A 113 -3.32 -33.18 0.65
N PRO A 114 -3.02 -34.20 -0.16
CA PRO A 114 -2.75 -33.99 -1.57
C PRO A 114 -3.98 -33.39 -2.24
N VAL A 115 -3.81 -32.21 -2.83
CA VAL A 115 -4.84 -31.55 -3.65
C VAL A 115 -5.14 -32.48 -4.83
N LEU A 116 -6.32 -33.08 -4.83
CA LEU A 116 -6.84 -33.81 -5.97
C LEU A 116 -6.94 -32.84 -7.15
N LYS A 117 -6.21 -33.13 -8.22
CA LYS A 117 -6.23 -32.37 -9.48
C LYS A 117 -7.67 -32.31 -9.98
N THR A 118 -8.26 -31.12 -10.03
CA THR A 118 -9.56 -30.91 -10.66
C THR A 118 -9.45 -31.20 -12.16
N LYS A 119 -10.26 -32.14 -12.62
CA LYS A 119 -10.37 -32.57 -14.02
C LYS A 119 -10.94 -31.39 -14.83
N LYS A 120 -10.17 -30.88 -15.80
CA LYS A 120 -10.66 -29.90 -16.78
C LYS A 120 -11.86 -30.50 -17.51
N MET A 121 -13.05 -29.96 -17.25
CA MET A 121 -14.24 -30.21 -18.07
C MET A 121 -14.06 -29.44 -19.38
N ASN A 122 -13.90 -30.20 -20.46
CA ASN A 122 -13.80 -29.71 -21.83
C ASN A 122 -15.22 -29.36 -22.31
N LEU A 123 -15.55 -28.07 -22.42
CA LEU A 123 -16.81 -27.65 -23.04
C LEU A 123 -16.53 -27.37 -24.52
N GLN A 124 -16.76 -28.39 -25.34
CA GLN A 124 -16.72 -28.31 -26.79
C GLN A 124 -17.75 -27.28 -27.29
N LYS A 125 -17.25 -26.33 -28.07
CA LYS A 125 -18.03 -25.35 -28.83
C LYS A 125 -18.89 -26.08 -29.86
N ASN A 126 -20.21 -26.02 -29.72
CA ASN A 126 -21.12 -26.35 -30.82
C ASN A 126 -21.42 -25.07 -31.60
N HIS A 127 -20.69 -24.89 -32.70
CA HIS A 127 -21.10 -24.09 -33.84
C HIS A 127 -21.87 -25.00 -34.81
N GLN A 128 -23.17 -24.77 -34.97
CA GLN A 128 -23.94 -25.05 -36.18
C GLN A 128 -24.96 -23.88 -36.23
N ARG A 129 -24.89 -22.88 -37.11
CA ARG A 129 -25.03 -22.89 -38.58
C ARG A 129 -26.12 -23.85 -39.05
N THR A 130 -27.35 -23.37 -39.09
CA THR A 130 -28.07 -22.92 -40.32
C THR A 130 -29.37 -22.26 -39.93
#